data_AF-A0A6S7AXW7-F1
#
_entry.id   AF-A0A6S7AXW7-F1
#
_cell.length_a   1.000
_cell.length_b   1.000
_cell.length_c   1.000
_cell.angle_alpha   90.00
_cell.angle_beta   90.00
_cell.angle_gamma   90.00
#
_symmetry.space_group_name_H-M   'P 1'
#
loop_
_entity.id
_entity.type
_entity.pdbx_description
1 polymer ?
#
loop_
_entity_poly.entity_id
_entity_poly.type
_entity_poly.pdbx_seq_one_letter_code
_entity_poly.pdbx_strand_id
1 'polypeptide(L)'
;MVDPATGELQGRRERGAVSLARLNLLPFIYKLHYTWHVPFVGGIDVGTWLLGIVGIVWFFDSGIALILSFPSVKAWRQSFAFRMRRGGYALTFDMHRSGGVWIWGLLVVIALTSVSMNLSDPIVRPIVSVFSTLAPSITSHPELAPSGVPGARRLMREQILDTAVNDGARHALTEPPGALYYASALHAYGVGFFAPGQDHGDVGLGNAWLYYNASTGKPAGSSIPGRGSAGDIFMQAQFPLHSGRIAGIGGRILISAVGVAVAVLSATGLMIWLRKTSARRRSAALSAASAAKNISIPSSF
;
A
#
# COMPACT_ATOMS: atom_id res chain seq x y z
N MET A 1 0.86 27.97 -2.74
CA MET A 1 0.44 28.73 -3.92
C MET A 1 1.02 30.11 -3.78
N VAL A 2 1.47 30.66 -4.90
CA VAL A 2 2.03 32.00 -5.00
C VAL A 2 1.19 32.69 -6.06
N ASP A 3 0.79 33.93 -5.80
CA ASP A 3 0.14 34.77 -6.77
C ASP A 3 1.11 35.01 -7.96
N PRO A 4 0.75 34.67 -9.20
CA PRO A 4 1.64 34.77 -10.33
C PRO A 4 1.93 36.22 -10.76
N ALA A 5 1.11 37.20 -10.37
CA ALA A 5 1.29 38.61 -10.69
C ALA A 5 2.05 39.37 -9.59
N THR A 6 1.81 39.03 -8.32
CA THR A 6 2.40 39.76 -7.18
C THR A 6 3.55 39.02 -6.49
N GLY A 7 3.71 37.72 -6.76
CA GLY A 7 4.69 36.89 -6.05
C GLY A 7 4.31 36.60 -4.59
N GLU A 8 3.11 36.97 -4.15
CA GLU A 8 2.68 36.85 -2.77
C GLU A 8 2.27 35.41 -2.44
N LEU A 9 2.70 34.91 -1.28
CA LEU A 9 2.43 33.54 -0.84
C LEU A 9 0.98 33.39 -0.38
N GLN A 10 0.09 32.99 -1.29
CA GLN A 10 -1.34 32.75 -1.02
C GLN A 10 -1.62 31.49 -0.15
N GLY A 11 -0.59 30.69 0.15
CA GLY A 11 -0.72 29.62 1.14
C GLY A 11 0.35 28.53 1.01
N ARG A 12 0.82 28.02 2.15
CA ARG A 12 1.76 26.90 2.20
C ARG A 12 1.00 25.62 2.56
N ARG A 13 1.04 24.62 1.68
CA ARG A 13 0.66 23.24 2.06
C ARG A 13 1.92 22.58 2.61
N GLU A 14 1.99 22.38 3.91
CA GLU A 14 3.06 21.61 4.51
C GLU A 14 2.79 20.11 4.27
N ARG A 15 3.49 19.54 3.29
CA ARG A 15 3.50 18.09 3.07
C ARG A 15 4.20 17.43 4.25
N GLY A 16 3.42 17.02 5.26
CA GLY A 16 3.89 16.17 6.35
C GLY A 16 3.65 16.67 7.77
N ALA A 17 3.02 17.84 7.95
CA ALA A 17 2.56 18.29 9.27
C ALA A 17 1.47 17.37 9.81
N VAL A 18 1.58 16.97 11.08
CA VAL A 18 0.54 16.21 11.79
C VAL A 18 -0.59 17.19 12.12
N SER A 19 -1.59 17.28 11.24
CA SER A 19 -2.66 18.26 11.37
C SER A 19 -3.98 17.72 10.81
N LEU A 20 -5.03 17.80 11.62
CA LEU A 20 -6.41 17.48 11.21
C LEU A 20 -7.16 18.69 10.59
N ALA A 21 -6.50 19.83 10.44
CA ALA A 21 -7.06 20.97 9.72
C ALA A 21 -7.47 20.57 8.29
N ARG A 22 -8.58 21.13 7.78
CA ARG A 22 -9.18 20.76 6.47
C ARG A 22 -8.17 20.72 5.33
N LEU A 23 -7.22 21.65 5.29
CA LEU A 23 -6.17 21.72 4.24
C LEU A 23 -5.13 20.60 4.32
N ASN A 24 -4.92 20.01 5.51
CA ASN A 24 -3.88 19.01 5.80
C ASN A 24 -4.45 17.61 6.06
N LEU A 25 -5.76 17.45 6.16
CA LEU A 25 -6.40 16.16 6.45
C LEU A 25 -6.06 15.07 5.41
N LEU A 26 -6.14 15.37 4.11
CA LEU A 26 -5.80 14.39 3.07
C LEU A 26 -4.31 14.02 3.07
N PRO A 27 -3.36 14.97 3.11
CA PRO A 27 -1.95 14.65 3.34
C PRO A 27 -1.68 13.86 4.62
N PHE A 28 -2.39 14.16 5.70
CA PHE A 28 -2.29 13.45 6.97
C PHE A 28 -2.74 11.99 6.84
N ILE A 29 -3.91 11.75 6.25
CA ILE A 29 -4.44 10.39 6.01
C ILE A 29 -3.51 9.63 5.07
N TYR A 30 -3.02 10.26 4.00
CA TYR A 30 -2.09 9.63 3.08
C TYR A 30 -0.79 9.20 3.78
N LYS A 31 -0.18 10.10 4.56
CA LYS A 31 1.05 9.79 5.31
C LYS A 31 0.81 8.79 6.45
N LEU A 32 -0.36 8.82 7.07
CA LEU A 32 -0.77 7.80 8.02
C LEU A 32 -0.91 6.44 7.33
N HIS A 33 -1.56 6.38 6.17
CA HIS A 33 -1.78 5.14 5.42
C HIS A 33 -0.49 4.55 4.83
N TYR A 34 0.48 5.40 4.46
CA TYR A 34 1.70 4.99 3.78
C TYR A 34 2.87 4.70 4.73
N THR A 35 3.08 5.50 5.78
CA THR A 35 4.24 5.35 6.68
C THR A 35 3.89 5.39 8.16
N TRP A 36 2.60 5.44 8.52
CA TRP A 36 2.16 5.68 9.91
C TRP A 36 2.74 6.97 10.53
N HIS A 37 3.15 7.94 9.70
CA HIS A 37 3.94 9.12 10.11
C HIS A 37 5.32 8.83 10.71
N VAL A 38 5.81 7.58 10.64
CA VAL A 38 7.14 7.23 11.13
C VAL A 38 8.20 7.88 10.22
N PRO A 39 9.18 8.62 10.78
CA PRO A 39 10.24 9.25 10.00
C PRO A 39 11.30 8.23 9.55
N PHE A 40 12.16 8.66 8.63
CA PHE A 40 13.38 7.91 8.29
C PHE A 40 14.30 7.81 9.51
N VAL A 41 14.85 6.63 9.76
CA VAL A 41 15.82 6.39 10.83
C VAL A 41 17.08 5.82 10.20
N GLY A 42 18.21 6.51 10.33
CA GLY A 42 19.49 6.05 9.78
C GLY A 42 19.48 5.85 8.25
N GLY A 43 18.70 6.64 7.50
CA GLY A 43 18.56 6.50 6.04
C GLY A 43 17.59 5.40 5.59
N ILE A 44 16.97 4.67 6.53
CA ILE A 44 15.97 3.63 6.26
C ILE A 44 14.57 4.20 6.43
N ASP A 45 13.69 3.91 5.47
CA ASP A 45 12.26 4.22 5.57
C ASP A 45 11.54 3.21 6.47
N VAL A 46 11.65 3.40 7.78
CA VAL A 46 11.07 2.49 8.78
C VAL A 46 9.56 2.35 8.63
N GLY A 47 8.86 3.42 8.23
CA GLY A 47 7.41 3.40 8.04
C GLY A 47 7.00 2.46 6.92
N THR A 48 7.64 2.59 5.75
CA THR A 48 7.41 1.70 4.60
C THR A 48 7.76 0.25 4.92
N TRP A 49 8.88 -0.01 5.62
CA TRP A 49 9.24 -1.37 6.05
C TRP A 49 8.21 -1.97 7.01
N LEU A 50 7.77 -1.21 8.01
CA LEU A 50 6.76 -1.64 8.96
C LEU A 50 5.47 -2.04 8.24
N LEU A 51 4.97 -1.20 7.32
CA LEU A 51 3.74 -1.51 6.59
C LEU A 51 3.90 -2.65 5.60
N GLY A 52 5.10 -2.82 5.03
CA GLY A 52 5.46 -4.00 4.28
C GLY A 52 5.35 -5.29 5.09
N ILE A 53 5.94 -5.31 6.30
CA ILE A 53 5.88 -6.46 7.22
C ILE A 53 4.44 -6.73 7.67
N VAL A 54 3.69 -5.68 8.04
CA VAL A 54 2.27 -5.80 8.38
C VAL A 54 1.48 -6.37 7.19
N GLY A 55 1.77 -5.94 5.97
CA GLY A 55 1.18 -6.47 4.75
C GLY A 55 1.48 -7.96 4.55
N ILE A 56 2.72 -8.40 4.82
CA ILE A 56 3.11 -9.81 4.75
C ILE A 56 2.33 -10.64 5.77
N VAL A 57 2.30 -10.18 7.03
CA VAL A 57 1.54 -10.86 8.09
C VAL A 57 0.07 -10.94 7.72
N TRP A 58 -0.53 -9.85 7.22
CA TRP A 58 -1.92 -9.81 6.81
C TRP A 58 -2.22 -10.72 5.60
N PHE A 59 -1.30 -10.82 4.64
CA PHE A 59 -1.44 -11.74 3.51
C PHE A 59 -1.52 -13.20 3.97
N PHE A 60 -0.61 -13.63 4.86
CA PHE A 60 -0.64 -14.98 5.41
C PHE A 60 -1.81 -15.21 6.37
N ASP A 61 -2.14 -14.22 7.21
CA ASP A 61 -3.30 -14.25 8.09
C ASP A 61 -4.59 -14.45 7.28
N SER A 62 -4.72 -13.81 6.11
CA SER A 62 -5.87 -14.01 5.23
C SER A 62 -6.01 -15.46 4.76
N GLY A 63 -4.90 -16.18 4.55
CA GLY A 63 -4.91 -17.61 4.25
C GLY A 63 -5.35 -18.46 5.44
N ILE A 64 -4.80 -18.19 6.63
CA ILE A 64 -5.16 -18.88 7.87
C ILE A 64 -6.64 -18.63 8.21
N ALA A 65 -7.10 -17.39 8.11
CA ALA A 65 -8.48 -16.98 8.36
C ALA A 65 -9.46 -17.67 7.40
N LEU A 66 -9.08 -17.86 6.14
CA LEU A 66 -9.90 -18.63 5.19
C LEU A 66 -10.02 -20.09 5.64
N ILE A 67 -8.90 -20.74 5.98
CA ILE A 67 -8.90 -22.14 6.44
C ILE A 67 -9.76 -22.29 7.72
N LEU A 68 -9.56 -21.41 8.71
CA LEU A 68 -10.32 -21.42 9.96
C LEU A 68 -11.81 -21.09 9.75
N SER A 69 -12.14 -20.37 8.68
CA SER A 69 -13.52 -20.07 8.33
C SER A 69 -14.27 -21.29 7.81
N PHE A 70 -13.60 -22.39 7.43
CA PHE A 70 -14.24 -23.63 6.97
C PHE A 70 -13.89 -24.83 7.86
N PRO A 71 -14.38 -24.87 9.12
CA PRO A 71 -14.01 -25.92 10.08
C PRO A 71 -14.59 -27.31 9.74
N SER A 72 -15.60 -27.39 8.88
CA SER A 72 -16.18 -28.65 8.43
C SER A 72 -16.85 -28.50 7.06
N VAL A 73 -16.64 -29.48 6.19
CA VAL A 73 -17.31 -29.58 4.88
C VAL A 73 -18.83 -29.66 5.04
N LYS A 74 -19.36 -30.14 6.17
CA LYS A 74 -20.82 -30.19 6.41
C LYS A 74 -21.42 -28.83 6.82
N ALA A 75 -20.61 -27.92 7.35
CA ALA A 75 -21.04 -26.63 7.88
C ALA A 75 -20.57 -25.43 7.03
N TRP A 76 -20.03 -25.67 5.83
CA TRP A 76 -19.43 -24.64 4.97
C TRP A 76 -20.39 -23.49 4.62
N ARG A 77 -21.68 -23.80 4.42
CA ARG A 77 -22.72 -22.79 4.15
C ARG A 77 -22.89 -21.79 5.29
N GLN A 78 -22.60 -22.21 6.53
CA GLN A 78 -22.68 -21.33 7.69
C GLN A 78 -21.58 -20.27 7.68
N SER A 79 -20.48 -20.50 6.96
CA SER A 79 -19.39 -19.53 6.81
C SER A 79 -19.80 -18.30 6.00
N PHE A 80 -20.84 -18.40 5.19
CA PHE A 80 -21.36 -17.31 4.35
C PHE A 80 -22.57 -16.58 4.95
N ALA A 81 -23.15 -17.11 6.03
CA ALA A 81 -24.44 -16.68 6.54
C ALA A 81 -24.33 -15.60 7.64
N PHE A 82 -25.09 -14.52 7.51
CA PHE A 82 -25.22 -13.49 8.53
C PHE A 82 -26.43 -13.75 9.43
N ARG A 83 -26.23 -14.13 10.70
CA ARG A 83 -27.35 -14.33 11.64
C ARG A 83 -27.74 -13.01 12.33
N MET A 84 -28.24 -12.07 11.53
CA MET A 84 -28.59 -10.71 11.95
C MET A 84 -29.60 -10.65 13.12
N ARG A 85 -30.53 -11.62 13.17
CA ARG A 85 -31.62 -11.66 14.17
C ARG A 85 -31.17 -11.91 15.61
N ARG A 86 -29.97 -12.43 15.85
CA ARG A 86 -29.48 -12.75 17.21
C ARG A 86 -28.83 -11.56 17.92
N GLY A 87 -28.42 -10.53 17.18
CA GLY A 87 -27.75 -9.35 17.72
C GLY A 87 -26.44 -9.65 18.50
N GLY A 88 -25.84 -8.59 19.05
CA GLY A 88 -24.70 -8.70 19.98
C GLY A 88 -23.49 -9.47 19.43
N TYR A 89 -22.90 -10.32 20.27
CA TYR A 89 -21.67 -11.06 19.93
C TYR A 89 -21.80 -11.99 18.73
N ALA A 90 -22.97 -12.61 18.55
CA ALA A 90 -23.20 -13.49 17.41
C ALA A 90 -23.12 -12.70 16.10
N LEU A 91 -23.70 -11.50 16.07
CA LEU A 91 -23.60 -10.61 14.92
C LEU A 91 -22.16 -10.12 14.70
N THR A 92 -21.45 -9.70 15.75
CA THR A 92 -20.03 -9.29 15.65
C THR A 92 -19.16 -10.41 15.08
N PHE A 93 -19.38 -11.64 15.54
CA PHE A 93 -18.66 -12.82 15.08
C PHE A 93 -18.96 -13.14 13.61
N ASP A 94 -20.23 -13.09 13.21
CA ASP A 94 -20.64 -13.35 11.82
C ASP A 94 -20.18 -12.22 10.88
N MET A 95 -20.25 -10.95 11.31
CA MET A 95 -19.69 -9.81 10.56
C MET A 95 -18.20 -10.00 10.28
N HIS A 96 -17.44 -10.43 11.28
CA HIS A 96 -16.02 -10.68 11.12
C HIS A 96 -15.73 -11.87 10.21
N ARG A 97 -16.30 -13.05 10.53
CA ARG A 97 -16.02 -14.29 9.80
C ARG A 97 -16.64 -14.28 8.41
N SER A 98 -17.96 -14.12 8.31
CA SER A 98 -18.66 -14.19 7.03
C SER A 98 -18.36 -12.99 6.16
N GLY A 99 -18.28 -11.78 6.75
CA GLY A 99 -17.83 -10.60 6.01
C GLY A 99 -16.45 -10.80 5.41
N GLY A 100 -15.49 -11.29 6.20
CA GLY A 100 -14.14 -11.61 5.73
C GLY A 100 -14.12 -12.62 4.59
N VAL A 101 -14.92 -13.69 4.67
CA VAL A 101 -15.04 -14.70 3.59
C VAL A 101 -15.59 -14.09 2.30
N TRP A 102 -16.63 -13.25 2.38
CA TRP A 102 -17.25 -12.63 1.20
C TRP A 102 -16.29 -11.72 0.43
N ILE A 103 -15.42 -10.98 1.12
CA ILE A 103 -14.47 -10.07 0.49
C ILE A 103 -13.04 -10.64 0.43
N TRP A 104 -12.84 -11.91 0.79
CA TRP A 104 -11.51 -12.50 0.98
C TRP A 104 -10.58 -12.30 -0.24
N GLY A 105 -11.10 -12.54 -1.45
CA GLY A 105 -10.31 -12.35 -2.67
C GLY A 105 -9.80 -10.91 -2.83
N LEU A 106 -10.62 -9.92 -2.47
CA LEU A 106 -10.22 -8.52 -2.47
C LEU A 106 -9.19 -8.22 -1.38
N LEU A 107 -9.34 -8.81 -0.19
CA LEU A 107 -8.37 -8.66 0.90
C LEU A 107 -6.98 -9.20 0.51
N VAL A 108 -6.93 -10.36 -0.15
CA VAL A 108 -5.67 -10.95 -0.63
C VAL A 108 -5.00 -10.05 -1.67
N VAL A 109 -5.77 -9.52 -2.63
CA VAL A 109 -5.24 -8.57 -3.63
C VAL A 109 -4.69 -7.31 -2.95
N ILE A 110 -5.42 -6.73 -2.00
CA ILE A 110 -4.97 -5.53 -1.27
C ILE A 110 -3.72 -5.80 -0.42
N ALA A 111 -3.68 -6.93 0.29
CA ALA A 111 -2.51 -7.31 1.07
C ALA A 111 -1.29 -7.54 0.17
N LEU A 112 -1.44 -8.29 -0.93
CA LEU A 112 -0.36 -8.57 -1.88
C LEU A 112 0.18 -7.29 -2.52
N THR A 113 -0.72 -6.43 -3.01
CA THR A 113 -0.32 -5.15 -3.62
C THR A 113 0.33 -4.21 -2.61
N SER A 114 -0.11 -4.22 -1.34
CA SER A 114 0.56 -3.50 -0.25
C SER A 114 2.00 -3.99 -0.05
N VAL A 115 2.23 -5.30 -0.01
CA VAL A 115 3.59 -5.87 0.09
C VAL A 115 4.42 -5.46 -1.12
N SER A 116 3.86 -5.54 -2.32
CA SER A 116 4.57 -5.18 -3.55
C SER A 116 4.96 -3.71 -3.60
N MET A 117 4.08 -2.81 -3.16
CA MET A 117 4.38 -1.37 -3.16
C MET A 117 5.38 -0.97 -2.06
N ASN A 118 5.28 -1.58 -0.87
CA ASN A 118 6.16 -1.22 0.26
C ASN A 118 7.53 -1.91 0.17
N LEU A 119 7.58 -3.16 -0.29
CA LEU A 119 8.78 -4.00 -0.31
C LEU A 119 9.09 -4.52 -1.73
N SER A 120 8.93 -3.64 -2.73
CA SER A 120 9.16 -3.93 -4.15
C SER A 120 10.56 -4.51 -4.39
N ASP A 121 11.61 -3.72 -4.15
CA ASP A 121 13.00 -4.11 -4.42
C ASP A 121 13.52 -5.25 -3.53
N PRO A 122 13.33 -5.23 -2.19
CA PRO A 122 13.93 -6.24 -1.33
C PRO A 122 13.22 -7.60 -1.36
N ILE A 123 11.92 -7.65 -1.66
CA ILE A 123 11.11 -8.88 -1.55
C ILE A 123 10.46 -9.26 -2.87
N VAL A 124 9.63 -8.39 -3.45
CA VAL A 124 8.75 -8.79 -4.55
C VAL A 124 9.50 -8.97 -5.87
N ARG A 125 10.40 -8.05 -6.22
CA ARG A 125 11.18 -8.14 -7.46
C ARG A 125 12.07 -9.40 -7.51
N PRO A 126 12.82 -9.78 -6.45
CA PRO A 126 13.53 -11.05 -6.41
C PRO A 126 12.61 -12.25 -6.67
N ILE A 127 11.44 -12.31 -6.02
CA ILE A 127 10.48 -13.41 -6.21
C ILE A 127 9.95 -13.45 -7.64
N VAL A 128 9.50 -12.30 -8.18
CA VAL A 128 8.98 -12.22 -9.55
C VAL A 128 10.07 -12.54 -10.58
N SER A 129 11.33 -12.16 -10.32
CA SER A 129 12.47 -12.41 -11.20
C SER A 129 12.78 -13.89 -11.42
N VAL A 130 12.35 -14.76 -10.49
CA VAL A 130 12.44 -16.23 -10.65
C VAL A 130 11.54 -16.72 -11.78
N PHE A 131 10.42 -16.04 -12.03
CA PHE A 131 9.39 -16.48 -12.99
C PHE A 131 9.38 -15.64 -14.28
N SER A 132 9.86 -14.41 -14.24
CA SER A 132 9.85 -13.50 -15.39
C SER A 132 11.01 -12.51 -15.31
N THR A 133 11.65 -12.23 -16.44
CA THR A 133 12.69 -11.19 -16.51
C THR A 133 12.12 -9.84 -16.09
N LEU A 134 12.86 -9.03 -15.34
CA LEU A 134 12.41 -7.69 -14.94
C LEU A 134 13.35 -6.65 -15.50
N ALA A 135 12.79 -5.52 -15.95
CA ALA A 135 13.60 -4.35 -16.22
C ALA A 135 14.35 -3.91 -14.94
N PRO A 136 15.56 -3.33 -15.03
CA PRO A 136 16.24 -2.79 -13.86
C PRO A 136 15.37 -1.79 -13.10
N SER A 137 15.39 -1.76 -11.76
CA SER A 137 14.68 -0.68 -11.05
C SER A 137 15.47 0.59 -11.21
N ILE A 138 14.77 1.72 -11.15
CA ILE A 138 15.36 3.04 -11.11
C ILE A 138 16.34 3.15 -9.93
N THR A 139 16.02 2.53 -8.79
CA THR A 139 16.84 2.51 -7.56
C THR A 139 18.11 1.68 -7.68
N SER A 140 18.11 0.63 -8.53
CA SER A 140 19.27 -0.25 -8.75
C SER A 140 19.98 0.00 -10.08
N HIS A 141 19.52 0.99 -10.86
CA HIS A 141 20.07 1.25 -12.18
C HIS A 141 21.51 1.75 -12.06
N PRO A 142 22.49 1.16 -12.79
CA PRO A 142 23.90 1.56 -12.68
C PRO A 142 24.14 3.05 -12.97
N GLU A 143 23.41 3.60 -13.94
CA GLU A 143 23.47 5.05 -14.26
C GLU A 143 22.90 5.95 -13.14
N LEU A 144 22.19 5.41 -12.14
CA LEU A 144 21.64 6.17 -11.00
C LEU A 144 22.33 5.80 -9.66
N ALA A 145 23.21 4.80 -9.66
CA ALA A 145 24.08 4.47 -8.53
C ALA A 145 24.95 5.68 -8.14
N PRO A 146 25.30 5.84 -6.86
CA PRO A 146 25.17 7.08 -6.09
C PRO A 146 25.99 8.23 -6.68
N SER A 147 25.38 8.92 -7.65
CA SER A 147 25.84 10.21 -8.16
C SER A 147 25.36 11.36 -7.28
N GLY A 148 24.71 11.04 -6.15
CA GLY A 148 24.20 11.98 -5.14
C GLY A 148 25.30 12.69 -4.35
N VAL A 149 26.36 13.15 -5.00
CA VAL A 149 27.27 14.13 -4.43
C VAL A 149 26.50 15.44 -4.31
N PRO A 150 26.28 15.98 -3.10
CA PRO A 150 25.67 17.30 -2.94
C PRO A 150 26.43 18.33 -3.78
N GLY A 151 25.73 19.01 -4.69
CA GLY A 151 26.35 19.97 -5.62
C GLY A 151 26.81 19.38 -6.96
N ALA A 152 26.52 18.11 -7.26
CA ALA A 152 26.73 17.55 -8.59
C ALA A 152 26.04 18.40 -9.66
N ARG A 153 26.75 18.65 -10.77
CA ARG A 153 26.27 19.43 -11.90
C ARG A 153 25.00 18.78 -12.44
N ARG A 154 23.93 19.56 -12.57
CA ARG A 154 22.68 19.12 -13.18
C ARG A 154 22.53 19.76 -14.55
N LEU A 155 22.00 18.99 -15.49
CA LEU A 155 21.50 19.53 -16.74
C LEU A 155 20.27 20.40 -16.49
N MET A 156 20.08 21.34 -17.40
CA MET A 156 18.91 22.20 -17.44
C MET A 156 17.67 21.37 -17.74
N ARG A 157 16.53 21.78 -17.19
CA ARG A 157 15.26 21.04 -17.30
C ARG A 157 14.82 20.92 -18.75
N GLU A 158 15.09 21.95 -19.53
CA GLU A 158 14.81 22.08 -20.96
C GLU A 158 15.58 21.03 -21.76
N GLN A 159 16.86 20.83 -21.45
CA GLN A 159 17.69 19.81 -22.12
C GLN A 159 17.17 18.39 -21.89
N ILE A 160 16.72 18.11 -20.66
CA ILE A 160 16.12 16.81 -20.31
C ILE A 160 14.77 16.64 -20.99
N LEU A 161 13.98 17.70 -21.06
CA LEU A 161 12.68 17.68 -21.72
C LEU A 161 12.82 17.41 -23.22
N ASP A 162 13.76 18.08 -23.90
CA ASP A 162 14.05 17.85 -25.32
C ASP A 162 14.49 16.40 -25.59
N THR A 163 15.37 15.87 -24.73
CA THR A 163 15.80 14.48 -24.80
C THR A 163 14.61 13.53 -24.61
N ALA A 164 13.76 13.81 -23.63
CA ALA A 164 12.60 12.98 -23.33
C ALA A 164 11.54 13.01 -24.43
N VAL A 165 11.29 14.15 -25.06
CA VAL A 165 10.37 14.24 -26.21
C VAL A 165 10.86 13.36 -27.36
N ASN A 166 12.16 13.42 -27.67
CA ASN A 166 12.75 12.60 -28.72
C ASN A 166 12.66 11.09 -28.40
N ASP A 167 12.96 10.69 -27.17
CA ASP A 167 12.85 9.30 -26.73
C ASP A 167 11.39 8.83 -26.68
N GLY A 168 10.48 9.69 -26.25
CA GLY A 168 9.04 9.42 -26.24
C GLY A 168 8.53 9.10 -27.64
N ALA A 169 8.96 9.86 -28.65
CA ALA A 169 8.65 9.57 -30.05
C ALA A 169 9.23 8.23 -30.52
N ARG A 170 10.48 7.88 -30.13
CA ARG A 170 11.08 6.56 -30.41
C ARG A 170 10.32 5.41 -29.75
N HIS A 171 9.74 5.66 -28.58
CA HIS A 171 8.87 4.72 -27.90
C HIS A 171 7.42 4.77 -28.40
N ALA A 172 7.09 5.54 -29.45
CA ALA A 172 5.73 5.71 -29.95
C ALA A 172 4.74 6.16 -28.86
N LEU A 173 5.18 7.02 -27.94
CA LEU A 173 4.30 7.68 -27.00
C LEU A 173 3.56 8.81 -27.72
N THR A 174 2.23 8.77 -27.71
CA THR A 174 1.36 9.75 -28.37
C THR A 174 1.02 10.92 -27.46
N GLU A 175 1.07 10.71 -26.15
CA GLU A 175 0.77 11.73 -25.15
C GLU A 175 1.92 12.75 -25.02
N PRO A 176 1.63 14.04 -24.78
CA PRO A 176 2.65 15.05 -24.59
C PRO A 176 3.38 14.88 -23.25
N PRO A 177 4.58 15.45 -23.08
CA PRO A 177 5.22 15.54 -21.76
C PRO A 177 4.39 16.42 -20.83
N GLY A 178 3.67 15.80 -19.89
CA GLY A 178 2.74 16.44 -18.97
C GLY A 178 3.33 16.76 -17.60
N ALA A 179 4.47 16.15 -17.25
CA ALA A 179 5.19 16.44 -16.02
C ALA A 179 6.70 16.25 -16.13
N LEU A 180 7.43 17.05 -15.35
CA LEU A 180 8.86 16.92 -15.12
C LEU A 180 9.14 17.11 -13.62
N TYR A 181 9.80 16.15 -12.99
CA TYR A 181 10.26 16.28 -11.61
C TYR A 181 11.71 15.84 -11.43
N TYR A 182 12.34 16.37 -10.38
CA TYR A 182 13.70 16.00 -9.97
C TYR A 182 13.64 15.19 -8.68
N ALA A 183 14.14 13.95 -8.73
CA ALA A 183 14.28 13.07 -7.58
C ALA A 183 15.68 13.24 -6.97
N SER A 184 15.80 14.09 -5.95
CA SER A 184 17.09 14.41 -5.33
C SER A 184 17.82 13.19 -4.77
N ALA A 185 17.09 12.23 -4.20
CA ALA A 185 17.65 11.00 -3.62
C ALA A 185 18.32 10.09 -4.65
N LEU A 186 17.87 10.13 -5.91
CA LEU A 186 18.37 9.31 -7.01
C LEU A 186 19.23 10.10 -8.00
N HIS A 187 19.37 11.40 -7.77
CA HIS A 187 19.97 12.34 -8.72
C HIS A 187 19.44 12.16 -10.16
N ALA A 188 18.11 12.04 -10.28
CA ALA A 188 17.44 11.69 -11.52
C ALA A 188 16.31 12.68 -11.86
N TYR A 189 16.04 12.87 -13.15
CA TYR A 189 14.81 13.47 -13.63
C TYR A 189 13.81 12.38 -14.07
N GLY A 190 12.53 12.61 -13.78
CA GLY A 190 11.43 11.82 -14.33
C GLY A 190 10.55 12.70 -15.20
N VAL A 191 10.24 12.23 -16.41
CA VAL A 191 9.34 12.87 -17.37
C VAL A 191 8.13 11.97 -17.57
N GLY A 192 6.94 12.50 -17.27
CA GLY A 192 5.67 11.81 -17.43
C GLY A 192 4.95 12.26 -18.69
N PHE A 193 4.33 11.33 -19.41
CA PHE A 193 3.64 11.58 -20.68
C PHE A 193 2.13 11.39 -20.48
N PHE A 194 1.38 12.50 -20.55
CA PHE A 194 -0.07 12.57 -20.38
C PHE A 194 -0.60 13.98 -20.71
N ALA A 195 -1.84 14.07 -21.18
CA ALA A 195 -2.53 15.34 -21.39
C ALA A 195 -2.82 16.12 -20.07
N PRO A 196 -2.94 17.46 -20.12
CA PRO A 196 -3.36 18.25 -18.95
C PRO A 196 -4.64 17.72 -18.31
N GLY A 197 -4.62 17.55 -16.99
CA GLY A 197 -5.74 16.99 -16.22
C GLY A 197 -5.79 15.45 -16.14
N GLN A 198 -4.88 14.74 -16.82
CA GLN A 198 -4.74 13.28 -16.76
C GLN A 198 -3.50 12.82 -15.98
N ASP A 199 -2.94 13.69 -15.14
CA ASP A 199 -1.74 13.46 -14.34
C ASP A 199 -1.86 12.29 -13.37
N HIS A 200 -3.08 11.92 -13.00
CA HIS A 200 -3.36 10.85 -12.06
C HIS A 200 -3.39 9.44 -12.69
N GLY A 201 -3.38 9.31 -14.02
CA GLY A 201 -3.53 8.02 -14.70
C GLY A 201 -4.83 7.33 -14.26
N ASP A 202 -5.97 7.92 -14.63
CA ASP A 202 -7.23 7.61 -13.99
C ASP A 202 -7.78 6.21 -14.26
N VAL A 203 -7.28 5.53 -15.30
CA VAL A 203 -7.67 4.19 -15.75
C VAL A 203 -6.45 3.37 -16.17
N GLY A 204 -6.53 2.04 -16.05
CA GLY A 204 -5.53 1.12 -16.58
C GLY A 204 -4.26 1.02 -15.74
N LEU A 205 -3.10 0.89 -16.39
CA LEU A 205 -1.79 0.70 -15.74
C LEU A 205 -1.08 2.02 -15.40
N GLY A 206 -1.73 3.17 -15.58
CA GLY A 206 -1.20 4.50 -15.30
C GLY A 206 -0.58 5.17 -16.53
N ASN A 207 0.25 6.20 -16.29
CA ASN A 207 0.89 7.00 -17.34
C ASN A 207 2.29 6.48 -17.65
N ALA A 208 2.80 6.79 -18.85
CA ALA A 208 4.18 6.49 -19.22
C ALA A 208 5.16 7.45 -18.54
N TRP A 209 6.26 6.91 -18.03
CA TRP A 209 7.34 7.66 -17.39
C TRP A 209 8.69 7.26 -17.96
N LEU A 210 9.51 8.25 -18.30
CA LEU A 210 10.91 8.07 -18.69
C LEU A 210 11.82 8.70 -17.64
N TYR A 211 12.93 8.05 -17.33
CA TYR A 211 13.84 8.46 -16.26
C TYR A 211 15.24 8.72 -16.82
N TYR A 212 15.91 9.75 -16.31
CA TYR A 212 17.19 10.22 -16.80
C TYR A 212 18.14 10.55 -15.65
N ASN A 213 19.42 10.25 -15.81
CA ASN A 213 20.45 10.76 -14.90
C ASN A 213 20.52 12.29 -15.00
N ALA A 214 20.50 12.99 -13.86
CA ALA A 214 20.41 14.44 -13.85
C ALA A 214 21.68 15.17 -14.30
N SER A 215 22.85 14.52 -14.25
CA SER A 215 24.14 15.09 -14.66
C SER A 215 24.45 14.87 -16.13
N THR A 216 24.15 13.67 -16.63
CA THR A 216 24.55 13.23 -17.98
C THR A 216 23.42 13.30 -18.99
N GLY A 217 22.17 13.32 -18.53
CA GLY A 217 20.99 13.23 -19.41
C GLY A 217 20.79 11.85 -20.01
N LYS A 218 21.59 10.84 -19.62
CA LYS A 218 21.44 9.47 -20.11
C LYS A 218 20.14 8.84 -19.61
N PRO A 219 19.44 8.05 -20.44
CA PRO A 219 18.31 7.24 -20.00
C PRO A 219 18.69 6.28 -18.88
N ALA A 220 17.85 6.22 -17.87
CA ALA A 220 18.07 5.46 -16.64
C ALA A 220 16.90 4.51 -16.30
N GLY A 221 15.96 4.36 -17.23
CA GLY A 221 14.82 3.47 -17.11
C GLY A 221 13.55 4.07 -17.69
N SER A 222 12.54 3.23 -17.85
CA SER A 222 11.20 3.66 -18.25
C SER A 222 10.15 2.78 -17.59
N SER A 223 8.96 3.34 -17.42
CA SER A 223 7.74 2.63 -17.04
C SER A 223 6.69 2.99 -18.08
N ILE A 224 6.51 2.14 -19.08
CA ILE A 224 5.52 2.34 -20.14
C ILE A 224 4.40 1.32 -19.92
N PRO A 225 3.16 1.78 -19.64
CA PRO A 225 1.99 0.93 -19.43
C PRO A 225 1.85 -0.19 -20.46
N GLY A 226 1.78 -1.43 -19.99
CA GLY A 226 1.54 -2.61 -20.82
C GLY A 226 2.75 -3.06 -21.66
N ARG A 227 3.93 -2.46 -21.45
CA ARG A 227 5.18 -2.91 -22.07
C ARG A 227 6.11 -3.58 -21.06
N GLY A 228 6.98 -4.43 -21.58
CA GLY A 228 7.93 -5.23 -20.81
C GLY A 228 7.49 -6.69 -20.73
N SER A 229 8.10 -7.43 -19.83
CA SER A 229 7.73 -8.83 -19.56
C SER A 229 6.39 -8.93 -18.81
N ALA A 230 5.91 -10.16 -18.60
CA ALA A 230 4.79 -10.41 -17.70
C ALA A 230 5.09 -9.95 -16.26
N GLY A 231 6.35 -10.06 -15.81
CA GLY A 231 6.80 -9.52 -14.53
C GLY A 231 6.71 -8.00 -14.48
N ASP A 232 7.11 -7.30 -15.54
CA ASP A 232 7.00 -5.84 -15.60
C ASP A 232 5.54 -5.38 -15.56
N ILE A 233 4.65 -6.05 -16.31
CA ILE A 233 3.21 -5.79 -16.29
C ILE A 233 2.62 -6.07 -14.91
N PHE A 234 3.04 -7.17 -14.25
CA PHE A 234 2.65 -7.48 -12.88
C PHE A 234 3.03 -6.33 -11.94
N MET A 235 4.28 -5.84 -12.00
CA MET A 235 4.75 -4.73 -11.16
C MET A 235 3.99 -3.42 -11.46
N GLN A 236 3.68 -3.13 -12.72
CA GLN A 236 2.89 -1.96 -13.12
C GLN A 236 1.46 -2.00 -12.57
N ALA A 237 0.86 -3.19 -12.48
CA ALA A 237 -0.54 -3.36 -12.04
C ALA A 237 -0.75 -3.12 -10.54
N GLN A 238 0.29 -3.16 -9.71
CA GLN A 238 0.16 -3.19 -8.26
C GLN A 238 -0.52 -1.92 -7.70
N PHE A 239 -0.01 -0.75 -8.08
CA PHE A 239 -0.58 0.52 -7.62
C PHE A 239 -2.00 0.77 -8.17
N PRO A 240 -2.29 0.55 -9.46
CA PRO A 240 -3.66 0.67 -9.99
C PRO A 240 -4.65 -0.32 -9.39
N LEU A 241 -4.24 -1.55 -9.07
CA LEU A 241 -5.07 -2.53 -8.37
C LEU A 241 -5.35 -2.07 -6.94
N HIS A 242 -4.32 -1.67 -6.20
CA HIS A 242 -4.45 -1.25 -4.80
C HIS A 242 -5.34 -0.03 -4.64
N SER A 243 -5.21 0.95 -5.55
CA SER A 243 -5.97 2.20 -5.53
C SER A 243 -7.33 2.12 -6.22
N GLY A 244 -7.62 1.00 -6.90
CA GLY A 244 -8.82 0.83 -7.72
C GLY A 244 -8.79 1.60 -9.05
N ARG A 245 -7.69 2.30 -9.37
CA ARG A 245 -7.54 3.05 -10.63
C ARG A 245 -7.61 2.16 -11.86
N ILE A 246 -7.24 0.88 -11.75
CA ILE A 246 -7.28 -0.03 -12.89
C ILE A 246 -8.67 -0.10 -13.56
N ALA A 247 -9.74 0.06 -12.76
CA ALA A 247 -11.14 0.07 -13.21
C ALA A 247 -11.80 1.46 -13.08
N GLY A 248 -11.00 2.54 -13.08
CA GLY A 248 -11.49 3.92 -13.02
C GLY A 248 -12.29 4.23 -11.76
N ILE A 249 -13.37 5.02 -11.91
CA ILE A 249 -14.19 5.46 -10.78
C ILE A 249 -14.87 4.30 -10.05
N GLY A 250 -15.33 3.28 -10.78
CA GLY A 250 -15.98 2.10 -10.19
C GLY A 250 -15.02 1.32 -9.29
N GLY A 251 -13.78 1.12 -9.75
CA GLY A 251 -12.74 0.50 -8.93
C GLY A 251 -12.38 1.33 -7.69
N ARG A 252 -12.28 2.66 -7.81
CA ARG A 252 -12.03 3.54 -6.66
C ARG A 252 -13.14 3.48 -5.62
N ILE A 253 -14.40 3.45 -6.05
CA ILE A 253 -15.56 3.27 -5.16
C ILE A 253 -15.48 1.92 -4.46
N LEU A 254 -15.20 0.85 -5.21
CA LEU A 254 -15.04 -0.49 -4.66
C LEU A 254 -13.93 -0.55 -3.60
N ILE A 255 -12.73 -0.06 -3.90
CA ILE A 255 -11.62 -0.06 -2.95
C ILE A 255 -11.92 0.82 -1.73
N SER A 256 -12.62 1.94 -1.90
CA SER A 256 -13.07 2.78 -0.78
C SER A 256 -14.02 2.00 0.14
N ALA A 257 -14.97 1.25 -0.43
CA ALA A 257 -15.88 0.38 0.32
C ALA A 257 -15.13 -0.76 1.02
N VAL A 258 -14.13 -1.36 0.36
CA VAL A 258 -13.24 -2.36 0.97
C VAL A 258 -12.48 -1.77 2.15
N GLY A 259 -11.98 -0.54 2.06
CA GLY A 259 -11.32 0.14 3.18
C GLY A 259 -12.23 0.30 4.41
N VAL A 260 -13.50 0.67 4.20
CA VAL A 260 -14.50 0.71 5.28
C VAL A 260 -14.75 -0.69 5.84
N ALA A 261 -14.90 -1.71 4.97
CA ALA A 261 -15.09 -3.08 5.39
C ALA A 261 -13.91 -3.59 6.23
N VAL A 262 -12.66 -3.30 5.84
CA VAL A 262 -11.46 -3.63 6.61
C VAL A 262 -11.50 -2.99 8.00
N ALA A 263 -11.87 -1.70 8.11
CA ALA A 263 -12.01 -1.05 9.41
C ALA A 263 -13.05 -1.74 10.31
N VAL A 264 -14.19 -2.14 9.76
CA VAL A 264 -15.21 -2.92 10.47
C VAL A 264 -14.69 -4.30 10.87
N LEU A 265 -13.99 -5.00 9.97
CA LEU A 265 -13.38 -6.30 10.27
C LEU A 265 -12.32 -6.20 11.39
N SER A 266 -11.47 -5.18 11.37
CA SER A 266 -10.50 -4.92 12.42
C SER A 266 -11.18 -4.64 13.77
N ALA A 267 -12.20 -3.78 13.80
CA ALA A 267 -12.95 -3.46 15.02
C ALA A 267 -13.67 -4.70 15.59
N THR A 268 -14.34 -5.47 14.74
CA THR A 268 -15.02 -6.71 15.14
C THR A 268 -14.04 -7.78 15.62
N GLY A 269 -12.88 -7.92 14.97
CA GLY A 269 -11.81 -8.81 15.39
C GLY A 269 -11.27 -8.45 16.78
N LEU A 270 -11.01 -7.16 17.01
CA LEU A 270 -10.58 -6.65 18.32
C LEU A 270 -11.61 -6.92 19.42
N MET A 271 -12.90 -6.67 19.16
CA MET A 271 -13.97 -6.95 20.10
C MET A 271 -14.05 -8.45 20.46
N ILE A 272 -13.91 -9.34 19.47
CA ILE A 272 -13.89 -10.79 19.68
C ILE A 272 -12.68 -11.19 20.52
N TRP A 273 -11.50 -10.65 20.21
CA TRP A 273 -10.26 -10.93 20.92
C TRP A 273 -10.33 -10.48 22.39
N LEU A 274 -10.74 -9.24 22.65
CA LEU A 274 -10.90 -8.71 24.01
C LEU A 274 -11.86 -9.58 24.83
N ARG A 275 -13.01 -9.95 24.27
CA ARG A 275 -14.00 -10.78 24.96
C ARG A 275 -13.48 -12.19 25.26
N LYS A 276 -12.80 -12.84 24.30
CA LYS A 276 -12.16 -14.15 24.53
C LYS A 276 -11.07 -14.07 25.60
N THR A 277 -10.30 -12.99 25.60
CA THR A 277 -9.20 -12.79 26.55
C THR A 277 -9.73 -12.58 27.97
N SER A 278 -10.77 -11.76 28.15
CA SER A 278 -11.46 -11.59 29.43
C SER A 278 -12.10 -12.89 29.92
N ALA A 279 -12.73 -13.67 29.03
CA ALA A 279 -13.29 -14.98 29.39
C ALA A 279 -12.21 -15.95 29.87
N ARG A 280 -11.07 -16.05 29.16
CA ARG A 280 -9.92 -16.88 29.56
C ARG A 280 -9.36 -16.47 30.92
N ARG A 281 -9.20 -15.17 31.17
CA ARG A 281 -8.75 -14.64 32.47
C ARG A 281 -9.72 -14.99 33.60
N ARG A 282 -11.02 -14.87 33.36
CA ARG A 282 -12.06 -15.23 34.35
C ARG A 282 -12.07 -16.73 34.63
N SER A 283 -11.97 -17.58 33.61
CA SER A 283 -11.86 -19.03 33.78
C SER A 283 -10.60 -19.40 34.56
N ALA A 284 -9.44 -18.81 34.26
CA ALA A 284 -8.20 -19.04 34.99
C ALA A 284 -8.32 -18.63 36.47
N ALA A 285 -8.94 -17.48 36.76
CA ALA A 285 -9.18 -17.03 38.13
C ALA A 285 -10.12 -17.96 38.90
N LEU A 286 -11.19 -18.46 38.27
CA LEU A 286 -12.11 -19.44 38.87
C LEU A 286 -11.41 -20.78 39.15
N SER A 287 -10.58 -21.27 38.21
CA SER A 287 -9.78 -22.47 38.41
C SER A 287 -8.78 -22.32 39.56
N ALA A 288 -8.10 -21.17 39.67
CA ALA A 288 -7.18 -20.88 40.76
C ALA A 288 -7.89 -20.79 42.12
N ALA A 289 -9.06 -20.14 42.18
CA ALA A 289 -9.87 -20.05 43.39
C ALA A 289 -10.38 -21.44 43.85
N SER A 290 -10.79 -22.29 42.90
CA SER A 290 -11.20 -23.67 43.21
C SER A 290 -10.04 -24.52 43.73
N ALA A 291 -8.83 -24.36 43.17
CA ALA A 291 -7.64 -25.06 43.63
C ALA A 291 -7.24 -24.63 45.05
N ALA A 292 -7.27 -23.32 45.34
CA ALA A 292 -7.00 -22.79 46.68
C ALA A 292 -7.99 -23.30 47.73
N LYS A 293 -9.28 -23.39 47.38
CA LYS A 293 -10.32 -23.92 48.27
C LYS A 293 -10.11 -25.40 48.61
N ASN A 294 -9.69 -26.22 47.64
CA ASN A 294 -9.41 -27.65 47.87
C ASN A 294 -8.17 -27.89 48.74
N ILE A 295 -7.19 -26.99 48.75
CA ILE A 295 -6.01 -27.07 49.64
C ILE A 295 -6.38 -26.70 51.08
N SER A 296 -7.39 -25.85 51.27
CA SER A 296 -7.80 -25.35 52.60
C SER A 296 -8.76 -26.26 53.38
N ILE A 297 -9.20 -27.39 52.82
CA ILE A 297 -9.99 -28.40 53.55
C ILE A 297 -9.01 -29.48 54.01
N PRO A 298 -8.62 -29.52 55.31
CA PRO A 298 -7.82 -30.63 55.81
C PRO A 298 -8.66 -31.91 55.73
N SER A 299 -8.06 -33.00 55.27
CA SER A 299 -8.64 -34.33 55.43
C SER A 299 -8.75 -34.63 56.92
N SER A 300 -9.94 -34.43 57.50
CA SER A 300 -10.26 -34.91 58.84
C SER A 300 -10.38 -36.43 58.77
N PHE A 301 -9.30 -37.12 59.14
CA PHE A 301 -9.28 -38.51 59.55
C PHE A 301 -8.94 -38.57 61.03
#